data_AF-A0A3C1MXW4-F1
#
_entry.id   AF-A0A3C1MXW4-F1
#
_cell.length_a   1.000
_cell.length_b   1.000
_cell.length_c   1.000
_cell.angle_alpha   90.00
_cell.angle_beta   90.00
_cell.angle_gamma   90.00
#
_symmetry.space_group_name_H-M   'P 1'
#
loop_
_entity.id
_entity.type
_entity.pdbx_description
1 polymer ?
#
loop_
_entity_poly.entity_id
_entity_poly.type
_entity_poly.pdbx_seq_one_letter_code
_entity_poly.pdbx_strand_id
1 'polypeptide(L)'
;MPARQVMIEARVVVADDGFSRQLGVRFGVKGSTTTDRNLPGGIDIGTNRIGLSNSAANAATNGGTVAPFNVDLPVAGAAGTLGLSLLNLGRGNLISLELSALEADNRGKIISSPRVITANQKPAVILQGTQLPNV
;
A
#
# COMPACT_ATOMS: atom_id res chain seq x y z
N MET A 1 -40.79 38.05 37.65
CA MET A 1 -40.95 36.59 37.45
C MET A 1 -39.61 36.03 36.97
N PRO A 2 -39.09 34.93 37.53
CA PRO A 2 -37.86 34.29 37.05
C PRO A 2 -38.01 33.81 35.59
N ALA A 3 -36.96 33.94 34.79
CA ALA A 3 -36.97 33.47 33.39
C ALA A 3 -36.79 31.95 33.34
N ARG A 4 -37.57 31.27 32.48
CA ARG A 4 -37.46 29.83 32.27
C ARG A 4 -36.18 29.51 31.52
N GLN A 5 -35.46 28.46 31.95
CA GLN A 5 -34.27 27.96 31.28
C GLN A 5 -34.57 26.67 30.52
N VAL A 6 -33.88 26.47 29.40
CA VAL A 6 -33.94 25.26 28.58
C VAL A 6 -32.52 24.79 28.27
N MET A 7 -32.34 23.46 28.26
CA MET A 7 -31.14 22.82 27.74
C MET A 7 -31.41 22.39 26.31
N ILE A 8 -30.52 22.76 25.39
CA ILE A 8 -30.54 22.36 24.00
C ILE A 8 -29.36 21.42 23.78
N GLU A 9 -29.64 20.23 23.28
CA GLU A 9 -28.64 19.23 22.91
C GLU A 9 -28.71 18.98 21.40
N ALA A 10 -27.55 18.84 20.77
CA ALA A 10 -27.45 18.36 19.40
C ALA A 10 -26.55 17.12 19.35
N ARG A 11 -26.72 16.31 18.30
CA ARG A 11 -25.88 15.16 18.01
C ARG A 11 -25.39 15.25 16.58
N VAL A 12 -24.08 15.35 16.40
CA VAL A 12 -23.41 15.35 15.11
C VAL A 12 -22.72 14.00 14.95
N VAL A 13 -22.92 13.35 13.81
CA VAL A 13 -22.27 12.08 13.47
C VAL A 13 -21.59 12.27 12.13
N VAL A 14 -20.27 12.09 12.10
CA VAL A 14 -19.46 12.05 10.88
C VAL A 14 -18.93 10.63 10.75
N ALA A 15 -19.11 10.04 9.58
CA ALA A 15 -18.60 8.72 9.27
C ALA A 15 -17.81 8.81 7.96
N ASP A 16 -16.60 8.27 7.99
CA ASP A 16 -15.69 8.22 6.86
C ASP A 16 -15.43 6.75 6.54
N ASP A 17 -15.50 6.42 5.26
CA ASP A 17 -15.16 5.09 4.74
C ASP A 17 -14.28 5.27 3.51
N GLY A 18 -13.13 4.60 3.51
CA GLY A 18 -12.13 4.71 2.46
C GLY A 18 -11.49 3.36 2.21
N PHE A 19 -11.34 3.01 0.93
CA PHE A 19 -10.73 1.75 0.51
C PHE A 19 -9.70 2.00 -0.58
N SER A 20 -8.56 1.33 -0.48
CA SER A 20 -7.55 1.32 -1.54
C SER A 20 -6.94 -0.07 -1.69
N ARG A 21 -6.71 -0.46 -2.94
CA ARG A 21 -6.10 -1.75 -3.29
C ARG A 21 -5.10 -1.57 -4.42
N GLN A 22 -3.95 -2.22 -4.28
CA GLN A 22 -2.90 -2.26 -5.27
C GLN A 22 -2.43 -3.70 -5.46
N LEU A 23 -2.17 -4.07 -6.71
CA LEU A 23 -1.62 -5.36 -7.10
C LEU A 23 -0.48 -5.11 -8.08
N GLY A 24 0.63 -5.80 -7.88
CA GLY A 24 1.85 -5.65 -8.64
C GLY A 24 2.45 -7.00 -8.94
N VAL A 25 3.11 -7.11 -10.09
CA VAL A 25 3.65 -8.37 -10.58
C VAL A 25 5.08 -8.18 -11.03
N ARG A 26 5.90 -9.18 -10.74
CA ARG A 26 7.26 -9.29 -11.26
C ARG A 26 7.38 -10.65 -11.92
N PHE A 27 7.88 -10.68 -13.14
CA PHE A 27 8.01 -11.89 -13.92
C PHE A 27 9.36 -11.91 -14.63
N GLY A 28 10.06 -13.03 -14.54
CA GLY A 28 11.38 -13.22 -15.12
C GLY A 28 11.53 -14.62 -15.71
N VAL A 29 12.10 -14.70 -16.91
CA VAL A 29 12.50 -15.96 -17.55
C VAL A 29 13.98 -15.89 -17.88
N LYS A 30 14.68 -16.97 -17.57
CA LYS A 30 16.09 -17.14 -17.87
C LYS A 30 16.31 -18.53 -18.45
N GLY A 31 16.83 -18.61 -19.66
CA GLY A 31 17.35 -19.84 -20.23
C GLY A 31 18.86 -19.98 -20.03
N SER A 32 19.39 -21.19 -20.21
CA SER A 32 20.81 -21.39 -20.47
C SER A 32 20.98 -21.66 -21.96
N THR A 33 21.44 -20.66 -22.71
CA THR A 33 21.83 -20.85 -24.12
C THR A 33 23.34 -20.69 -24.24
N THR A 34 24.02 -21.67 -24.84
CA THR A 34 25.46 -21.64 -25.15
C THR A 34 25.80 -20.74 -26.34
N THR A 35 24.89 -19.87 -26.76
CA THR A 35 25.07 -18.97 -27.89
C THR A 35 24.33 -17.69 -27.56
N ASP A 36 25.04 -16.56 -27.56
CA ASP A 36 24.50 -15.22 -27.38
C ASP A 36 23.42 -14.94 -28.44
N ARG A 37 22.17 -15.29 -28.13
CA ARG A 37 21.02 -15.00 -28.97
C ARG A 37 20.27 -13.84 -28.33
N ASN A 38 20.59 -12.64 -28.79
CA ASN A 38 19.76 -11.46 -28.57
C ASN A 38 18.40 -11.70 -29.24
N LEU A 39 17.37 -11.97 -28.43
CA LEU A 39 15.98 -12.02 -28.89
C LEU A 39 15.45 -10.58 -29.02
N PRO A 40 14.71 -10.26 -30.09
CA PRO A 40 14.07 -8.94 -30.20
C PRO A 40 13.10 -8.74 -29.04
N GLY A 41 13.37 -7.75 -28.19
CA GLY A 41 12.68 -7.53 -26.91
C GLY A 41 13.59 -7.37 -25.68
N GLY A 42 14.93 -7.41 -25.85
CA GLY A 42 15.87 -7.12 -24.76
C GLY A 42 16.01 -8.24 -23.72
N ILE A 43 15.72 -9.48 -24.10
CA ILE A 43 15.87 -10.64 -23.22
C ILE A 43 17.30 -11.16 -23.34
N ASP A 44 18.18 -10.71 -22.44
CA ASP A 44 19.54 -11.25 -22.30
C ASP A 44 19.50 -12.63 -21.61
N ILE A 45 19.52 -13.69 -22.40
CA ILE A 45 19.64 -15.09 -21.95
C ILE A 45 21.13 -15.49 -21.93
N GLY A 46 21.95 -14.68 -21.25
CA GLY A 46 23.42 -14.79 -21.31
C GLY A 46 24.06 -14.82 -19.92
N THR A 47 24.69 -15.95 -19.59
CA THR A 47 25.67 -16.17 -18.51
C THR A 47 25.62 -15.22 -17.31
N ASN A 48 24.68 -15.45 -16.39
CA ASN A 48 24.78 -14.91 -15.05
C ASN A 48 24.42 -16.03 -14.06
N ARG A 49 25.10 -16.14 -12.93
CA ARG A 49 24.94 -17.30 -12.02
C ARG A 49 23.50 -17.37 -11.50
N ILE A 50 22.99 -18.59 -11.27
CA ILE A 50 21.69 -18.82 -10.64
C ILE A 50 21.86 -18.47 -9.15
N GLY A 51 21.46 -17.27 -8.74
CA GLY A 51 21.26 -16.92 -7.34
C GLY A 51 19.77 -17.06 -7.00
N LEU A 52 19.37 -18.11 -6.28
CA LEU A 52 18.05 -18.18 -5.66
C LEU A 52 18.08 -17.33 -4.39
N SER A 53 17.96 -16.01 -4.53
CA SER A 53 17.85 -15.10 -3.40
C SER A 53 16.38 -14.87 -3.07
N ASN A 54 15.83 -15.67 -2.17
CA ASN A 54 14.65 -15.27 -1.41
C ASN A 54 15.06 -14.04 -0.58
N SER A 55 14.35 -12.93 -0.76
CA SER A 55 14.57 -11.62 -0.12
C SER A 55 15.60 -10.72 -0.81
N ALA A 56 15.15 -9.52 -1.19
CA ALA A 56 16.00 -8.40 -1.65
C ALA A 56 17.13 -8.06 -0.65
N ALA A 57 17.01 -8.46 0.61
CA ALA A 57 18.03 -8.28 1.65
C ALA A 57 19.27 -9.19 1.49
N ASN A 58 19.18 -10.32 0.77
CA ASN A 58 20.31 -11.26 0.63
C ASN A 58 21.21 -10.96 -0.58
N ALA A 59 20.80 -10.04 -1.46
CA ALA A 59 21.59 -9.59 -2.61
C ALA A 59 22.73 -8.62 -2.24
N ALA A 60 22.69 -8.04 -1.03
CA ALA A 60 23.72 -7.12 -0.55
C ALA A 60 24.92 -7.83 0.08
N THR A 61 24.76 -9.08 0.56
CA THR A 61 25.80 -9.81 1.31
C THR A 61 26.44 -10.95 0.52
N ASN A 62 25.74 -11.50 -0.47
CA ASN A 62 26.30 -12.42 -1.45
C ASN A 62 26.03 -11.83 -2.83
N GLY A 63 27.07 -11.62 -3.63
CA GLY A 63 27.00 -11.11 -5.01
C GLY A 63 26.27 -12.04 -6.01
N GLY A 64 25.18 -12.66 -5.58
CA GLY A 64 24.17 -13.30 -6.39
C GLY A 64 23.30 -12.22 -7.02
N THR A 65 23.60 -11.93 -8.27
CA THR A 65 22.80 -11.13 -9.18
C THR A 65 21.36 -11.63 -9.19
N VAL A 66 20.46 -10.82 -8.63
CA VAL A 66 19.01 -10.98 -8.79
C VAL A 66 18.75 -11.08 -10.29
N ALA A 67 18.13 -12.18 -10.73
CA ALA A 67 17.77 -12.32 -12.14
C ALA A 67 16.92 -11.10 -12.54
N PRO A 68 17.28 -10.34 -13.59
CA PRO A 68 16.48 -9.20 -14.01
C PRO A 68 15.10 -9.72 -14.39
N PHE A 69 14.06 -9.22 -13.72
CA PHE A 69 12.69 -9.52 -14.11
C PHE A 69 12.42 -8.82 -15.46
N ASN A 70 11.84 -9.55 -16.41
CA ASN A 70 11.41 -8.98 -17.69
C ASN A 70 10.23 -8.01 -17.49
N VAL A 71 9.41 -8.27 -16.48
CA VAL A 71 8.34 -7.37 -16.00
C VAL A 71 8.63 -7.08 -14.54
N ASP A 72 8.79 -5.80 -14.17
CA ASP A 72 9.11 -5.40 -12.80
C ASP A 72 8.17 -4.27 -12.36
N LEU A 73 6.92 -4.63 -12.04
CA LEU A 73 5.87 -3.71 -11.60
C LEU A 73 5.37 -4.08 -10.20
N PRO A 74 6.23 -4.04 -9.16
CA PRO A 74 5.80 -4.34 -7.79
C PRO A 74 4.98 -3.20 -7.16
N VAL A 75 4.22 -3.54 -6.13
CA VAL A 75 3.56 -2.57 -5.24
C VAL A 75 4.58 -2.03 -4.24
N ALA A 76 4.71 -0.70 -4.14
CA ALA A 76 5.52 -0.07 -3.11
C ALA A 76 4.90 -0.28 -1.72
N GLY A 77 5.68 -0.80 -0.77
CA GLY A 77 5.19 -1.05 0.59
C GLY A 77 4.15 -2.18 0.68
N ALA A 78 4.19 -3.16 -0.22
CA ALA A 78 3.23 -4.28 -0.27
C ALA A 78 2.96 -4.90 1.12
N ALA A 79 1.68 -5.09 1.44
CA ALA A 79 1.23 -5.78 2.65
C ALA A 79 1.54 -7.28 2.61
N GLY A 80 1.62 -7.87 1.41
CA GLY A 80 1.99 -9.27 1.22
C GLY A 80 2.61 -9.53 -0.15
N THR A 81 3.46 -10.55 -0.22
CA THR A 81 4.06 -11.03 -1.47
C THR A 81 3.96 -12.56 -1.57
N LEU A 82 3.77 -13.08 -2.78
CA LEU A 82 3.77 -14.50 -3.11
C LEU A 82 4.72 -14.74 -4.29
N GLY A 83 5.76 -15.54 -4.07
CA GLY A 83 6.74 -15.90 -5.09
C GLY A 83 6.65 -17.36 -5.49
N LEU A 84 6.81 -17.63 -6.78
CA LEU A 84 6.95 -18.97 -7.35
C LEU A 84 8.14 -18.99 -8.31
N SER A 85 8.97 -20.02 -8.21
CA SER A 85 10.09 -20.21 -9.13
C SER A 85 10.14 -21.67 -9.60
N LEU A 86 10.27 -21.86 -10.91
CA LEU A 86 10.43 -23.16 -11.55
C LEU A 86 11.81 -23.24 -12.19
N LEU A 87 12.60 -24.22 -11.76
CA LEU A 87 13.92 -24.49 -12.30
C LEU A 87 13.94 -25.85 -13.02
N ASN A 88 14.36 -25.85 -14.28
CA ASN A 88 14.65 -27.05 -15.05
C ASN A 88 16.16 -27.30 -15.05
N LEU A 89 16.61 -28.30 -14.28
CA LEU A 89 18.03 -28.65 -14.12
C LEU A 89 18.66 -29.23 -15.40
N GLY A 90 17.90 -29.89 -16.27
CA GLY A 90 18.42 -30.50 -17.50
C GLY A 90 18.69 -29.50 -18.62
N ARG A 91 18.04 -28.33 -18.59
CA ARG A 91 18.19 -27.28 -19.62
C ARG A 91 18.68 -25.94 -19.04
N GLY A 92 18.85 -25.85 -17.73
CA GLY A 92 19.26 -24.63 -17.03
C GLY A 92 18.25 -23.49 -17.11
N ASN A 93 16.97 -23.79 -17.39
CA ASN A 93 15.92 -22.77 -17.53
C ASN A 93 15.29 -22.47 -16.17
N LEU A 94 15.07 -21.19 -15.86
CA LEU A 94 14.43 -20.69 -14.66
C LEU A 94 13.30 -19.74 -15.05
N ILE A 95 12.13 -19.93 -14.45
CA ILE A 95 10.99 -19.02 -14.54
C ILE A 95 10.66 -18.56 -13.13
N SER A 96 10.55 -17.26 -12.91
CA SER A 96 10.18 -16.67 -11.63
C SER A 96 8.97 -15.74 -11.80
N LEU A 97 8.02 -15.86 -10.88
CA LEU A 97 6.84 -15.02 -10.78
C LEU A 97 6.69 -14.57 -9.32
N GLU A 98 6.56 -13.28 -9.09
CA GLU A 98 6.28 -12.69 -7.78
C GLU A 98 5.04 -11.80 -7.90
N LEU A 99 4.08 -12.01 -7.03
CA LEU A 99 2.88 -11.19 -6.89
C LEU A 99 2.99 -10.40 -5.59
N SER A 100 2.75 -9.10 -5.65
CA SER A 100 2.76 -8.20 -4.50
C SER A 100 1.40 -7.50 -4.40
N ALA A 101 0.87 -7.37 -3.19
CA ALA A 101 -0.42 -6.72 -2.97
C ALA A 101 -0.39 -5.81 -1.75
N LEU A 102 -1.16 -4.72 -1.81
CA LEU A 102 -1.48 -3.85 -0.69
C LEU A 102 -2.98 -3.60 -0.70
N GLU A 103 -3.60 -3.74 0.46
CA GLU A 103 -5.00 -3.39 0.68
C GLU A 103 -5.06 -2.57 1.97
N ALA A 104 -5.69 -1.41 1.90
CA ALA A 104 -5.89 -0.54 3.04
C ALA A 104 -7.36 -0.12 3.11
N ASP A 105 -7.94 -0.34 4.28
CA ASP A 105 -9.32 -0.02 4.63
C ASP A 105 -9.27 1.00 5.78
N ASN A 106 -9.96 2.12 5.62
CA ASN A 106 -10.00 3.24 6.54
C ASN A 106 -11.45 3.55 6.91
N ARG A 107 -11.87 3.08 8.08
CA ARG A 107 -13.23 3.31 8.62
C ARG A 107 -13.16 4.15 9.88
N GLY A 108 -13.73 5.34 9.83
CA GLY A 108 -13.78 6.30 10.93
C GLY A 108 -15.21 6.69 11.30
N LYS A 109 -15.48 6.87 12.59
CA LYS A 109 -16.75 7.43 13.07
C LYS A 109 -16.51 8.41 14.21
N ILE A 110 -16.90 9.66 14.01
CA ILE A 110 -16.84 10.73 15.00
C ILE A 110 -18.26 11.05 15.45
N ILE A 111 -18.49 11.10 16.75
CA ILE A 111 -19.76 11.50 17.35
C ILE A 111 -19.50 12.68 18.28
N SER A 112 -20.20 13.79 18.07
CA SER A 112 -20.16 14.96 18.94
C SER A 112 -21.54 15.25 19.49
N SER A 113 -21.63 15.51 20.79
CA SER A 113 -22.90 15.78 21.48
C SER A 113 -22.87 17.13 22.21
N PRO A 114 -22.81 18.26 21.47
CA PRO A 114 -22.77 19.59 22.07
C PRO A 114 -24.07 19.92 22.83
N ARG A 115 -23.94 20.63 23.97
CA ARG A 115 -25.05 21.02 24.84
C ARG A 115 -24.91 22.48 25.27
N VAL A 116 -26.02 23.23 25.28
CA VAL A 116 -26.08 24.63 25.74
C VAL A 116 -27.33 24.86 26.59
N ILE A 117 -27.20 25.60 27.69
CA ILE A 117 -28.33 26.06 28.51
C ILE A 117 -28.59 27.52 28.19
N THR A 118 -29.84 27.88 27.90
CA THR A 118 -30.24 29.28 27.66
C THR A 118 -31.57 29.64 28.33
N ALA A 119 -31.81 30.93 28.52
CA ALA A 119 -33.10 31.45 28.97
C ALA A 119 -34.07 31.61 27.79
N ASN A 120 -35.37 31.57 28.08
CA ASN A 120 -36.41 31.76 27.06
C ASN A 120 -36.19 33.08 26.29
N GLN A 121 -36.23 33.01 24.96
CA GLN A 121 -36.02 34.13 24.03
C GLN A 121 -34.62 34.80 24.11
N LYS A 122 -33.61 34.13 24.66
CA LYS A 122 -32.23 34.64 24.70
C LYS A 122 -31.29 33.79 23.81
N PRO A 123 -30.53 34.39 22.87
CA PRO A 123 -29.56 33.66 22.07
C PRO A 123 -28.40 33.15 22.93
N ALA A 124 -27.92 31.94 22.63
CA ALA A 124 -26.74 31.33 23.26
C ALA A 124 -25.92 30.62 22.19
N VAL A 125 -24.59 30.64 22.35
CA VAL A 125 -23.63 30.05 21.41
C VAL A 125 -22.62 29.22 22.19
N ILE A 126 -22.22 28.10 21.62
CA ILE A 126 -21.14 27.24 22.11
C ILE A 126 -20.14 27.05 20.97
N LEU A 127 -18.85 27.20 21.28
CA LEU A 127 -17.75 27.12 20.31
C LEU A 127 -16.71 26.14 20.86
N GLN A 128 -16.16 25.30 19.97
CA GLN A 128 -15.08 24.36 20.29
C GLN A 128 -14.06 24.40 19.15
N GLY A 129 -12.80 24.66 19.47
CA GLY A 129 -11.73 24.72 18.49
C GLY A 129 -10.64 25.71 18.90
N THR A 130 -9.70 25.94 17.99
CA THR A 130 -8.63 26.93 18.14
C THR A 130 -8.80 28.02 17.07
N GLN A 131 -8.47 29.25 17.41
CA GLN A 131 -8.46 30.36 16.45
C GLN A 131 -7.12 30.36 15.71
N LEU A 132 -7.14 30.14 14.40
CA LEU A 132 -5.96 30.23 13.54
C LEU A 132 -5.72 31.71 13.17
N PRO A 133 -4.54 32.28 13.46
CA PRO A 133 -4.21 33.63 13.02
C PRO A 133 -4.01 33.65 11.51
N ASN A 134 -4.67 34.59 10.85
CA ASN A 134 -4.44 34.98 9.49
C ASN A 134 -3.21 35.91 9.45
N VAL A 135 -2.14 35.46 8.79
CA VAL A 135 -0.96 36.25 8.45
C VAL A 135 -1.14 36.98 7.12
#